data_AF-A0AAV8UJS0-F1
#
_entry.id   AF-A0AAV8UJS0-F1
#
_cell.length_a   1.000
_cell.length_b   1.000
_cell.length_c   1.000
_cell.angle_alpha   90.00
_cell.angle_beta   90.00
_cell.angle_gamma   90.00
#
_symmetry.space_group_name_H-M   'P 1'
#
loop_
_entity.id
_entity.type
_entity.pdbx_description
1 polymer ?
#
loop_
_entity_poly.entity_id
_entity_poly.type
_entity_poly.pdbx_seq_one_letter_code
_entity_poly.pdbx_strand_id
1 'polypeptide(L)'
;MPFSPTQDTLGPMGRCVHDVAMLLTVLTGVDADDPVTEWSKDYVGADYTKFLVDEAGTTDKSLGAEIVEIHADGYDLFNENEEKVLLTELKDSLDTSLPKTGRLDGILDLIEYNRKHADRVMPFFGQDVLEKTAGFPGRGDESYLAARKANVEGAQAKIDNLLETHNLDPIVALTNSCAPYVIDPLVGDNLSNVGGCSTTPAMAGYPHIRLVKKSPEKLKLSPV
;
A
#
# COMPACT_ATOMS: atom_id res chain seq x y z
N MET A 1 3.20 -9.54 12.04
CA MET A 1 4.42 -8.72 11.92
C MET A 1 4.12 -7.66 10.88
N PRO A 2 4.07 -6.38 11.26
CA PRO A 2 3.94 -5.29 10.29
C PRO A 2 5.23 -5.15 9.47
N PHE A 3 5.10 -4.65 8.25
CA PHE A 3 6.21 -4.15 7.45
C PHE A 3 6.50 -2.69 7.84
N SER A 4 5.48 -1.83 7.79
CA SER A 4 5.58 -0.42 8.17
C SER A 4 4.36 0.00 8.99
N PRO A 5 4.41 0.05 10.33
CA PRO A 5 3.31 0.56 11.15
C PRO A 5 2.81 1.97 10.79
N THR A 6 3.57 2.75 10.04
CA THR A 6 3.13 4.05 9.51
C THR A 6 2.15 3.92 8.34
N GLN A 7 2.27 2.87 7.52
CA GLN A 7 1.52 2.74 6.26
C GLN A 7 0.64 1.48 6.20
N ASP A 8 0.98 0.46 6.99
CA ASP A 8 0.29 -0.82 7.02
C ASP A 8 -1.16 -0.64 7.49
N THR A 9 -2.06 -1.27 6.75
CA THR A 9 -3.46 -1.39 7.11
C THR A 9 -4.05 -2.66 6.52
N LEU A 10 -5.11 -3.18 7.13
CA LEU A 10 -5.89 -4.28 6.56
C LEU A 10 -6.95 -3.72 5.62
N GLY A 11 -7.09 -4.32 4.44
CA GLY A 11 -8.08 -3.91 3.44
C GLY A 11 -8.93 -5.08 2.97
N PRO A 12 -10.27 -4.96 2.91
CA PRO A 12 -11.13 -5.99 2.34
C PRO A 12 -10.94 -6.09 0.81
N MET A 13 -10.90 -7.33 0.30
CA MET A 13 -10.88 -7.62 -1.13
C MET A 13 -12.07 -8.50 -1.49
N GLY A 14 -12.82 -8.11 -2.52
CA GLY A 14 -14.03 -8.81 -2.95
C GLY A 14 -14.31 -8.62 -4.43
N ARG A 15 -15.29 -9.36 -4.96
CA ARG A 15 -15.68 -9.28 -6.38
C ARG A 15 -16.65 -8.12 -6.66
N CYS A 16 -17.32 -7.60 -5.65
CA CYS A 16 -18.23 -6.47 -5.74
C CYS A 16 -18.01 -5.50 -4.56
N VAL A 17 -18.38 -4.24 -4.75
CA VAL A 17 -18.26 -3.19 -3.72
C VAL A 17 -19.14 -3.51 -2.51
N HIS A 18 -20.28 -4.19 -2.71
CA HIS A 18 -21.17 -4.60 -1.63
C HIS A 18 -20.47 -5.51 -0.61
N ASP A 19 -19.85 -6.62 -1.06
CA ASP A 19 -19.14 -7.55 -0.18
C ASP A 19 -17.96 -6.85 0.53
N VAL A 20 -17.26 -5.95 -0.19
CA VAL A 20 -16.15 -5.16 0.37
C VAL A 20 -16.65 -4.23 1.48
N ALA A 21 -17.78 -3.55 1.28
CA ALA A 21 -18.39 -2.67 2.28
C ALA A 21 -18.92 -3.44 3.50
N MET A 22 -19.51 -4.62 3.28
CA MET A 22 -19.90 -5.52 4.36
C MET A 22 -18.69 -5.95 5.19
N LEU A 23 -17.59 -6.34 4.55
CA LEU A 23 -16.39 -6.75 5.28
C LEU A 23 -15.73 -5.56 6.00
N LEU A 24 -15.70 -4.38 5.38
CA LEU A 24 -15.20 -3.16 6.03
C LEU A 24 -15.99 -2.83 7.29
N THR A 25 -17.31 -3.02 7.27
CA THR A 25 -18.19 -2.84 8.44
C THR A 25 -17.76 -3.71 9.62
N VAL A 26 -17.28 -4.94 9.35
CA VAL A 26 -16.81 -5.87 10.38
C VAL A 26 -15.38 -5.55 10.83
N LEU A 27 -14.53 -5.08 9.92
CA LEU A 27 -13.12 -4.80 10.19
C LEU A 27 -12.89 -3.48 10.93
N THR A 28 -13.73 -2.46 10.71
CA THR A 28 -13.59 -1.15 11.37
C THR A 28 -13.79 -1.29 12.89
N GLY A 29 -12.78 -0.91 13.66
CA GLY A 29 -12.83 -0.97 15.11
C GLY A 29 -11.60 -0.37 15.78
N VAL A 30 -11.74 -0.12 17.08
CA VAL A 30 -10.64 0.30 17.96
C VAL A 30 -10.06 -0.95 18.64
N ASP A 31 -8.74 -1.05 18.61
CA ASP A 31 -7.94 -2.05 19.31
C ASP A 31 -6.99 -1.35 20.30
N ALA A 32 -7.02 -1.77 21.56
CA ALA A 32 -6.15 -1.22 22.60
C ALA A 32 -4.67 -1.57 22.37
N ASP A 33 -4.39 -2.66 21.64
CA ASP A 33 -3.04 -3.09 21.30
C ASP A 33 -2.49 -2.39 20.04
N ASP A 34 -3.34 -1.66 19.30
CA ASP A 34 -2.96 -0.79 18.19
C ASP A 34 -3.49 0.63 18.39
N PRO A 35 -2.71 1.52 19.04
CA PRO A 35 -3.12 2.90 19.34
C PRO A 35 -3.49 3.73 18.12
N VAL A 36 -3.06 3.36 16.92
CA VAL A 36 -3.44 4.09 15.69
C VAL A 36 -4.95 3.96 15.50
N THR A 37 -5.54 2.81 15.79
CA THR A 37 -6.97 2.53 15.57
C THR A 37 -7.92 3.44 16.36
N GLU A 38 -7.46 4.19 17.37
CA GLU A 38 -8.26 5.18 18.10
C GLU A 38 -8.90 6.22 17.16
N TRP A 39 -8.28 6.51 16.01
CA TRP A 39 -8.87 7.40 15.00
C TRP A 39 -10.22 6.87 14.47
N SER A 40 -10.43 5.55 14.52
CA SER A 40 -11.61 4.88 13.97
C SER A 40 -12.83 4.89 14.90
N LYS A 41 -12.69 5.41 16.14
CA LYS A 41 -13.73 5.31 17.18
C LYS A 41 -15.10 5.83 16.76
N ASP A 42 -15.14 6.89 15.96
CA ASP A 42 -16.38 7.51 15.49
C ASP A 42 -17.04 6.71 14.35
N TYR A 43 -16.34 5.71 13.81
CA TYR A 43 -16.82 4.82 12.76
C TYR A 43 -17.16 3.42 13.27
N VAL A 44 -16.97 3.14 14.57
CA VAL A 44 -17.32 1.86 15.17
C VAL A 44 -18.83 1.61 15.03
N GLY A 45 -19.19 0.47 14.45
CA GLY A 45 -20.59 0.11 14.20
C GLY A 45 -21.22 0.81 12.99
N ALA A 46 -20.43 1.54 12.18
CA ALA A 46 -20.88 2.06 10.90
C ALA A 46 -21.19 0.91 9.93
N ASP A 47 -22.40 0.90 9.37
CA ASP A 47 -22.77 -0.01 8.30
C ASP A 47 -22.50 0.66 6.96
N TYR A 48 -21.35 0.32 6.36
CA TYR A 48 -20.92 0.94 5.11
C TYR A 48 -21.79 0.55 3.91
N THR A 49 -22.61 -0.50 4.02
CA THR A 49 -23.53 -0.88 2.93
C THR A 49 -24.62 0.16 2.72
N LYS A 50 -24.91 0.99 3.73
CA LYS A 50 -25.90 2.08 3.64
C LYS A 50 -25.49 3.22 2.72
N PHE A 51 -24.21 3.34 2.41
CA PHE A 51 -23.69 4.35 1.46
C PHE A 51 -23.70 3.86 0.01
N LEU A 52 -24.08 2.60 -0.22
CA LEU A 52 -24.22 2.06 -1.55
C LEU A 52 -25.54 2.50 -2.16
N VAL A 53 -25.47 3.02 -3.38
CA VAL A 53 -26.65 3.14 -4.25
C VAL A 53 -27.07 1.75 -4.74
N ASP A 54 -28.36 1.58 -5.06
CA ASP A 54 -28.97 0.28 -5.40
C ASP A 54 -28.29 -0.45 -6.59
N GLU A 55 -28.63 -1.75 -6.77
CA GLU A 55 -28.04 -2.70 -7.75
C GLU A 55 -28.00 -2.19 -9.20
N ALA A 56 -28.71 -1.12 -9.52
CA ALA A 56 -28.60 -0.45 -10.80
C ALA A 56 -27.20 0.13 -11.04
N GLY A 57 -26.37 0.30 -10.00
CA GLY A 57 -24.92 0.56 -10.07
C GLY A 57 -24.56 1.35 -11.32
N THR A 58 -25.17 2.52 -11.47
CA THR A 58 -25.42 3.03 -12.81
C THR A 58 -24.10 3.41 -13.46
N THR A 59 -23.86 2.89 -14.66
CA THR A 59 -22.81 3.40 -15.56
C THR A 59 -23.24 4.70 -16.23
N ASP A 60 -24.21 5.40 -15.64
CA ASP A 60 -24.89 6.49 -16.31
C ASP A 60 -24.12 7.79 -16.05
N LYS A 61 -23.56 8.34 -17.12
CA LYS A 61 -22.99 9.70 -17.13
C LYS A 61 -24.04 10.76 -16.74
N SER A 62 -25.32 10.40 -16.67
CA SER A 62 -26.43 11.27 -16.22
C SER A 62 -26.44 11.59 -14.73
N LEU A 63 -25.65 10.91 -13.88
CA LEU A 63 -25.58 11.23 -12.45
C LEU A 63 -24.84 12.54 -12.13
N GLY A 64 -24.28 13.23 -13.14
CA GLY A 64 -23.85 14.62 -12.99
C GLY A 64 -22.47 14.83 -12.36
N ALA A 65 -21.65 13.78 -12.24
CA ALA A 65 -20.25 13.95 -11.86
C ALA A 65 -19.48 14.68 -12.98
N GLU A 66 -18.93 15.85 -12.66
CA GLU A 66 -18.04 16.58 -13.55
C GLU A 66 -16.66 15.93 -13.53
N ILE A 67 -16.09 15.67 -14.71
CA ILE A 67 -14.75 15.12 -14.84
C ILE A 67 -13.80 16.26 -15.19
N VAL A 68 -12.87 16.54 -14.29
CA VAL A 68 -11.76 17.47 -14.50
C VAL A 68 -10.50 16.65 -14.80
N GLU A 69 -10.00 16.73 -16.03
CA GLU A 69 -8.74 16.09 -16.40
C GLU A 69 -7.56 16.89 -15.84
N ILE A 70 -6.69 16.25 -15.07
CA ILE A 70 -5.52 16.87 -14.45
C ILE A 70 -4.27 16.06 -14.77
N HIS A 71 -3.23 16.76 -15.23
CA HIS A 71 -1.91 16.20 -15.44
C HIS A 71 -1.02 16.55 -14.24
N ALA A 72 -0.59 15.54 -13.49
CA ALA A 72 0.24 15.70 -12.30
C ALA A 72 1.51 14.82 -12.42
N ASP A 73 2.49 15.32 -13.16
CA ASP A 73 3.76 14.61 -13.38
C ASP A 73 4.52 14.42 -12.05
N GLY A 74 5.03 13.21 -11.82
CA GLY A 74 5.77 12.88 -10.60
C GLY A 74 4.93 12.88 -9.32
N TYR A 75 3.60 12.86 -9.45
CA TYR A 75 2.68 12.78 -8.31
C TYR A 75 2.98 11.54 -7.45
N ASP A 76 2.96 10.36 -8.08
CA ASP A 76 3.10 9.06 -7.43
C ASP A 76 4.51 8.49 -7.58
N LEU A 77 5.42 8.94 -6.72
CA LEU A 77 6.81 8.52 -6.75
C LEU A 77 7.30 8.03 -5.40
N PHE A 78 7.85 6.82 -5.41
CA PHE A 78 8.68 6.30 -4.35
C PHE A 78 9.92 7.18 -4.19
N ASN A 79 10.24 7.56 -2.96
CA ASN A 79 11.32 8.51 -2.68
C ASN A 79 12.18 8.08 -1.48
N GLU A 80 13.28 8.80 -1.25
CA GLU A 80 14.25 8.49 -0.19
C GLU A 80 13.66 8.54 1.23
N ASN A 81 12.66 9.40 1.47
CA ASN A 81 11.99 9.45 2.77
C ASN A 81 11.14 8.19 2.97
N GLU A 82 10.38 7.80 1.94
CA GLU A 82 9.58 6.57 1.98
C GLU A 82 10.45 5.34 2.21
N GLU A 83 11.55 5.21 1.47
CA GLU A 83 12.51 4.12 1.68
C GLU A 83 13.03 4.10 3.13
N LYS A 84 13.40 5.26 3.67
CA LYS A 84 13.89 5.33 5.04
C LYS A 84 12.83 4.93 6.06
N VAL A 85 11.58 5.34 5.86
CA VAL A 85 10.45 4.93 6.71
C VAL A 85 10.27 3.42 6.65
N LEU A 86 10.09 2.88 5.45
CA LEU A 86 9.84 1.47 5.20
C LEU A 86 10.94 0.56 5.78
N LEU A 87 12.21 0.86 5.48
CA LEU A 87 13.31 -0.01 5.90
C LEU A 87 13.65 0.14 7.39
N THR A 88 13.49 1.32 7.99
CA THR A 88 13.65 1.49 9.45
C THR A 88 12.56 0.72 10.20
N GLU A 89 11.31 0.84 9.75
CA GLU A 89 10.17 0.18 10.41
C GLU A 89 10.17 -1.33 10.20
N LEU A 90 10.56 -1.81 9.03
CA LEU A 90 10.71 -3.24 8.76
C LEU A 90 11.78 -3.85 9.67
N LYS A 91 12.92 -3.18 9.82
CA LYS A 91 14.00 -3.62 10.71
C LYS A 91 13.48 -3.79 12.14
N ASP A 92 12.87 -2.74 12.70
CA ASP A 92 12.32 -2.79 14.06
C ASP A 92 11.23 -3.85 14.20
N SER A 93 10.38 -4.05 13.18
CA SER A 93 9.32 -5.06 13.20
C SER A 93 9.88 -6.48 13.17
N LEU A 94 10.90 -6.75 12.37
CA LEU A 94 11.62 -8.04 12.36
C LEU A 94 12.32 -8.28 13.71
N ASP A 95 12.98 -7.26 14.25
CA ASP A 95 13.70 -7.37 15.52
C ASP A 95 12.76 -7.55 16.73
N THR A 96 11.48 -7.15 16.64
CA THR A 96 10.53 -7.23 17.76
C THR A 96 9.48 -8.33 17.63
N SER A 97 9.02 -8.63 16.42
CA SER A 97 7.86 -9.50 16.18
C SER A 97 8.22 -10.95 15.84
N LEU A 98 9.48 -11.25 15.54
CA LEU A 98 9.89 -12.63 15.24
C LEU A 98 9.83 -13.51 16.50
N PRO A 99 9.42 -14.79 16.37
CA PRO A 99 9.37 -15.72 17.50
C PRO A 99 10.76 -15.88 18.14
N LYS A 100 10.88 -15.46 19.41
CA LYS A 100 12.12 -15.56 20.21
C LYS A 100 12.40 -17.00 20.61
N THR A 101 12.89 -17.76 19.65
CA THR A 101 13.15 -19.21 19.75
C THR A 101 14.64 -19.52 19.91
N GLY A 102 15.51 -18.50 19.92
CA GLY A 102 16.97 -18.65 19.88
C GLY A 102 17.51 -19.02 18.50
N ARG A 103 16.64 -19.20 17.51
CA ARG A 103 16.98 -19.56 16.12
C ARG A 103 16.78 -18.40 15.13
N LEU A 104 15.91 -17.45 15.49
CA LEU A 104 15.50 -16.30 14.68
C LEU A 104 15.09 -15.17 15.62
N ASP A 105 16.07 -14.50 16.22
CA ASP A 105 15.81 -13.46 17.22
C ASP A 105 15.84 -12.04 16.62
N GLY A 106 16.14 -11.89 15.34
CA GLY A 106 16.08 -10.61 14.62
C GLY A 106 16.49 -10.73 13.15
N ILE A 107 16.63 -9.58 12.49
CA ILE A 107 16.93 -9.53 11.05
C ILE A 107 18.26 -10.19 10.68
N LEU A 108 19.29 -10.07 11.53
CA LEU A 108 20.60 -10.67 11.26
C LEU A 108 20.55 -12.21 11.26
N ASP A 109 19.78 -12.80 12.17
CA ASP A 109 19.57 -14.25 12.20
C ASP A 109 18.77 -14.72 10.97
N LEU A 110 17.79 -13.93 10.53
CA LEU A 110 17.02 -14.21 9.31
C LEU A 110 17.92 -14.20 8.07
N ILE A 111 18.79 -13.19 7.93
CA ILE A 111 19.75 -13.08 6.84
C ILE A 111 20.68 -14.30 6.82
N GLU A 112 21.19 -14.69 7.98
CA GLU A 112 22.11 -15.83 8.10
C GLU A 112 21.40 -17.17 7.86
N TYR A 113 20.16 -17.31 8.32
CA TYR A 113 19.32 -18.46 8.02
C TYR A 113 19.13 -18.62 6.51
N ASN A 114 18.79 -17.53 5.83
CA ASN A 114 18.59 -17.54 4.38
C ASN A 114 19.88 -17.96 3.66
N ARG A 115 21.04 -17.42 4.05
CA ARG A 115 22.34 -17.82 3.48
C ARG A 115 22.63 -19.31 3.63
N LYS A 116 22.36 -19.88 4.81
CA LYS A 116 22.55 -21.33 5.09
C LYS A 116 21.57 -22.23 4.34
N HIS A 117 20.47 -21.67 3.85
CA HIS A 117 19.38 -22.40 3.18
C HIS A 117 19.05 -21.79 1.81
N ALA A 118 20.04 -21.19 1.15
CA ALA A 118 19.85 -20.40 -0.07
C ALA A 118 19.24 -21.22 -1.21
N ASP A 119 19.62 -22.49 -1.32
CA ASP A 119 19.07 -23.47 -2.26
C ASP A 119 17.55 -23.64 -2.13
N ARG A 120 17.00 -23.43 -0.94
CA ARG A 120 15.56 -23.56 -0.66
C ARG A 120 14.82 -22.24 -0.62
N VAL A 121 15.42 -21.20 -0.04
CA VAL A 121 14.73 -19.92 0.26
C VAL A 121 15.11 -18.78 -0.69
N MET A 122 16.18 -18.93 -1.46
CA MET A 122 16.64 -17.98 -2.47
C MET A 122 16.95 -18.67 -3.82
N PRO A 123 16.07 -19.55 -4.35
CA PRO A 123 16.34 -20.28 -5.60
C PRO A 123 16.30 -19.39 -6.86
N PHE A 124 15.67 -18.20 -6.77
CA PHE A 124 15.49 -17.29 -7.91
C PHE A 124 16.05 -15.88 -7.63
N PHE A 125 15.79 -15.35 -6.44
CA PHE A 125 16.22 -14.01 -6.03
C PHE A 125 16.94 -14.07 -4.69
N GLY A 126 17.87 -13.13 -4.50
CA GLY A 126 18.58 -12.94 -3.25
C GLY A 126 17.75 -12.21 -2.19
N GLN A 127 18.45 -11.62 -1.23
CA GLN A 127 17.86 -10.93 -0.08
C GLN A 127 18.46 -9.54 0.12
N ASP A 128 18.86 -8.87 -0.96
CA ASP A 128 19.54 -7.57 -0.93
C ASP A 128 18.76 -6.52 -0.13
N VAL A 129 17.43 -6.55 -0.19
CA VAL A 129 16.56 -5.67 0.60
C VAL A 129 16.72 -5.96 2.09
N LEU A 130 16.72 -7.22 2.54
CA LEU A 130 16.94 -7.56 3.95
C LEU A 130 18.33 -7.11 4.42
N GLU A 131 19.35 -7.34 3.60
CA GLU A 131 20.72 -6.93 3.92
C GLU A 131 20.86 -5.41 3.99
N LYS A 132 20.19 -4.67 3.10
CA LYS A 132 20.07 -3.22 3.15
C LYS A 132 19.34 -2.76 4.41
N THR A 133 18.18 -3.35 4.72
CA THR A 133 17.36 -3.06 5.91
C THR A 133 18.15 -3.20 7.20
N ALA A 134 19.02 -4.20 7.32
CA ALA A 134 19.84 -4.41 8.51
C ALA A 134 20.77 -3.23 8.83
N GLY A 135 21.11 -2.40 7.83
CA GLY A 135 21.93 -1.20 7.99
C GLY A 135 21.17 0.07 8.38
N PHE A 136 19.83 0.05 8.41
CA PHE A 136 19.04 1.22 8.79
C PHE A 136 19.06 1.47 10.30
N PRO A 137 18.92 2.74 10.74
CA PRO A 137 18.79 3.05 12.15
C PRO A 137 17.46 2.52 12.71
N GLY A 138 17.28 2.58 14.04
CA GLY A 138 15.99 2.27 14.67
C GLY A 138 15.03 3.46 14.63
N ARG A 139 13.75 3.23 14.97
CA ARG A 139 12.69 4.27 14.95
C ARG A 139 12.88 5.46 15.92
N GLY A 140 13.86 5.39 16.81
CA GLY A 140 14.23 6.51 17.69
C GLY A 140 15.16 7.54 17.06
N ASP A 141 15.70 7.26 15.86
CA ASP A 141 16.68 8.10 15.19
C ASP A 141 16.05 9.38 14.61
N GLU A 142 16.73 10.52 14.79
CA GLU A 142 16.25 11.82 14.32
C GLU A 142 16.04 11.85 12.81
N SER A 143 16.88 11.16 12.04
CA SER A 143 16.77 11.13 10.59
C SER A 143 15.57 10.32 10.11
N TYR A 144 15.19 9.28 10.85
CA TYR A 144 13.94 8.54 10.62
C TYR A 144 12.73 9.39 10.98
N LEU A 145 12.73 10.05 12.14
CA LEU A 145 11.60 10.89 12.58
C LEU A 145 11.35 12.03 11.59
N ALA A 146 12.41 12.67 11.09
CA ALA A 146 12.33 13.70 10.07
C ALA A 146 11.80 13.15 8.73
N ALA A 147 12.32 12.00 8.28
CA ALA A 147 11.86 11.37 7.05
C ALA A 147 10.39 10.94 7.13
N ARG A 148 9.97 10.32 8.24
CA ARG A 148 8.57 9.94 8.48
C ARG A 148 7.63 11.14 8.42
N LYS A 149 8.00 12.23 9.09
CA LYS A 149 7.21 13.46 9.05
C LYS A 149 7.09 14.00 7.62
N ALA A 150 8.22 14.16 6.92
CA ALA A 150 8.24 14.67 5.56
C ALA A 150 7.49 13.76 4.57
N ASN A 151 7.56 12.44 4.77
CA ASN A 151 6.87 11.46 3.95
C ASN A 151 5.34 11.59 4.07
N VAL A 152 4.84 11.56 5.30
CA VAL A 152 3.40 11.63 5.57
C VAL A 152 2.83 13.00 5.19
N GLU A 153 3.42 14.09 5.71
CA GLU A 153 2.93 15.45 5.44
C GLU A 153 3.06 15.82 3.97
N GLY A 154 4.14 15.40 3.30
CA GLY A 154 4.33 15.65 1.88
C GLY A 154 3.32 14.91 1.01
N ALA A 155 2.99 13.65 1.34
CA ALA A 155 1.99 12.88 0.63
C ALA A 155 0.57 13.42 0.86
N GLN A 156 0.22 13.76 2.10
CA GLN A 156 -1.06 14.40 2.44
C GLN A 156 -1.22 15.72 1.68
N ALA A 157 -0.23 16.61 1.74
CA ALA A 157 -0.26 17.88 1.03
C ALA A 157 -0.42 17.72 -0.49
N LYS A 158 0.20 16.69 -1.10
CA LYS A 158 -0.01 16.40 -2.53
C LYS A 158 -1.47 16.07 -2.85
N ILE A 159 -2.11 15.23 -2.04
CA ILE A 159 -3.51 14.83 -2.23
C ILE A 159 -4.43 16.02 -1.96
N ASP A 160 -4.30 16.64 -0.79
CA ASP A 160 -5.17 17.71 -0.31
C ASP A 160 -5.13 18.93 -1.25
N ASN A 161 -3.93 19.35 -1.68
CA ASN A 161 -3.81 20.47 -2.62
C ASN A 161 -4.51 20.19 -3.96
N LEU A 162 -4.47 18.95 -4.44
CA LEU A 162 -5.13 18.57 -5.70
C LEU A 162 -6.66 18.59 -5.55
N LEU A 163 -7.16 18.08 -4.43
CA LEU A 163 -8.58 18.12 -4.09
C LEU A 163 -9.07 19.55 -3.95
N GLU A 164 -8.36 20.39 -3.20
CA GLU A 164 -8.77 21.77 -2.91
C GLU A 164 -8.66 22.69 -4.13
N THR A 165 -7.54 22.64 -4.86
CA THR A 165 -7.28 23.55 -6.00
C THR A 165 -8.28 23.35 -7.13
N HIS A 166 -8.75 22.11 -7.30
CA HIS A 166 -9.67 21.74 -8.37
C HIS A 166 -11.09 21.44 -7.87
N ASN A 167 -11.37 21.63 -6.57
CA ASN A 167 -12.66 21.36 -5.94
C ASN A 167 -13.18 19.95 -6.26
N LEU A 168 -12.37 18.93 -6.00
CA LEU A 168 -12.66 17.53 -6.31
C LEU A 168 -13.18 16.77 -5.08
N ASP A 169 -14.04 15.78 -5.31
CA ASP A 169 -14.50 14.84 -4.27
C ASP A 169 -13.56 13.61 -4.17
N PRO A 170 -13.37 12.80 -5.23
CA PRO A 170 -12.26 11.85 -5.32
C PRO A 170 -11.28 12.17 -6.44
N ILE A 171 -10.06 11.68 -6.30
CA ILE A 171 -9.09 11.56 -7.40
C ILE A 171 -9.23 10.16 -7.99
N VAL A 172 -9.37 10.06 -9.32
CA VAL A 172 -9.48 8.80 -10.05
C VAL A 172 -8.34 8.69 -11.05
N ALA A 173 -7.56 7.62 -10.95
CA ALA A 173 -6.45 7.34 -11.84
C ALA A 173 -6.36 5.84 -12.19
N LEU A 174 -5.56 5.51 -13.20
CA LEU A 174 -5.25 4.11 -13.52
C LEU A 174 -4.33 3.54 -12.45
N THR A 175 -4.77 2.48 -11.78
CA THR A 175 -4.02 1.86 -10.66
C THR A 175 -2.59 1.49 -11.06
N ASN A 176 -2.44 0.82 -12.20
CA ASN A 176 -1.16 0.50 -12.82
C ASN A 176 -1.31 0.71 -14.33
N SER A 177 -0.31 1.34 -14.95
CA SER A 177 -0.22 1.44 -16.41
C SER A 177 0.45 0.23 -17.07
N CYS A 178 0.93 -0.75 -16.30
CA CYS A 178 1.58 -1.93 -16.84
C CYS A 178 0.60 -2.91 -17.50
N ALA A 179 1.00 -3.45 -18.65
CA ALA A 179 0.34 -4.62 -19.21
C ALA A 179 0.62 -5.84 -18.31
N PRO A 180 -0.29 -6.81 -18.24
CA PRO A 180 0.00 -8.09 -17.60
C PRO A 180 1.25 -8.73 -18.22
N TYR A 181 2.20 -9.13 -17.39
CA TYR A 181 3.41 -9.83 -17.79
C TYR A 181 3.42 -11.26 -17.24
N VAL A 182 4.21 -12.13 -17.86
CA VAL A 182 4.37 -13.51 -17.40
C VAL A 182 5.33 -13.56 -16.20
N ILE A 183 5.19 -14.60 -15.38
CA ILE A 183 6.12 -14.87 -14.29
C ILE A 183 7.49 -15.21 -14.89
N ASP A 184 8.50 -14.44 -14.52
CA ASP A 184 9.88 -14.63 -14.98
C ASP A 184 10.83 -14.77 -13.76
N PRO A 185 11.40 -15.97 -13.52
CA PRO A 185 12.32 -16.20 -12.41
C PRO A 185 13.72 -15.60 -12.62
N LEU A 186 14.06 -15.10 -13.82
CA LEU A 186 15.33 -14.44 -14.11
C LEU A 186 15.26 -12.93 -13.94
N VAL A 187 14.19 -12.31 -14.44
CA VAL A 187 14.03 -10.85 -14.45
C VAL A 187 13.18 -10.35 -13.27
N GLY A 188 12.29 -11.18 -12.75
CA GLY A 188 11.28 -10.75 -11.79
C GLY A 188 10.18 -9.93 -12.45
N ASP A 189 9.66 -8.93 -11.72
CA ASP A 189 8.56 -8.09 -12.21
C ASP A 189 9.00 -7.19 -13.38
N ASN A 190 8.28 -7.27 -14.50
CA ASN A 190 8.53 -6.39 -15.64
C ASN A 190 7.79 -5.05 -15.47
N LEU A 191 8.39 -4.16 -14.68
CA LEU A 191 7.87 -2.82 -14.38
C LEU A 191 8.39 -1.74 -15.36
N SER A 192 8.68 -2.09 -16.62
CA SER A 192 9.05 -1.07 -17.60
C SER A 192 7.85 -0.13 -17.90
N ASN A 193 8.05 1.18 -17.72
CA ASN A 193 7.05 2.25 -17.93
C ASN A 193 5.81 2.21 -17.02
N VAL A 194 5.95 1.85 -15.74
CA VAL A 194 4.82 1.89 -14.79
C VAL A 194 4.66 3.27 -14.18
N GLY A 195 3.57 3.95 -14.54
CA GLY A 195 2.91 4.91 -13.68
C GLY A 195 1.89 4.18 -12.81
N GLY A 196 1.85 4.53 -11.53
CA GLY A 196 0.86 4.08 -10.57
C GLY A 196 0.15 5.26 -9.93
N CYS A 197 -0.81 4.97 -9.06
CA CYS A 197 -1.47 5.99 -8.23
C CYS A 197 -1.64 5.55 -6.77
N SER A 198 -0.90 4.52 -6.34
CA SER A 198 -1.07 3.89 -5.03
C SER A 198 -0.02 4.29 -4.00
N THR A 199 1.12 4.83 -4.42
CA THR A 199 2.24 5.15 -3.53
C THR A 199 1.87 6.33 -2.61
N THR A 200 1.30 7.38 -3.17
CA THR A 200 0.93 8.62 -2.50
C THR A 200 -0.16 8.39 -1.45
N PRO A 201 -1.29 7.72 -1.74
CA PRO A 201 -2.25 7.41 -0.69
C PRO A 201 -1.69 6.46 0.38
N ALA A 202 -0.80 5.53 0.03
CA ALA A 202 -0.12 4.67 1.01
C ALA A 202 0.77 5.48 1.97
N MET A 203 1.61 6.37 1.43
CA MET A 203 2.43 7.29 2.23
C MET A 203 1.60 8.24 3.10
N ALA A 204 0.45 8.70 2.60
CA ALA A 204 -0.44 9.64 3.29
C ALA A 204 -1.30 8.98 4.39
N GLY A 205 -1.44 7.65 4.36
CA GLY A 205 -2.41 6.93 5.19
C GLY A 205 -3.87 7.18 4.79
N TYR A 206 -4.11 7.51 3.51
CA TYR A 206 -5.43 7.84 2.99
C TYR A 206 -6.12 6.63 2.35
N PRO A 207 -7.47 6.58 2.35
CA PRO A 207 -8.20 5.48 1.73
C PRO A 207 -7.98 5.45 0.22
N HIS A 208 -7.74 4.25 -0.31
CA HIS A 208 -7.61 4.00 -1.74
C HIS A 208 -8.43 2.76 -2.14
N ILE A 209 -9.35 2.91 -3.08
CA ILE A 209 -10.20 1.83 -3.58
C ILE A 209 -9.93 1.56 -5.04
N ARG A 210 -9.74 0.29 -5.38
CA ARG A 210 -9.64 -0.17 -6.77
C ARG A 210 -10.95 -0.81 -7.21
N LEU A 211 -11.48 -0.34 -8.34
CA LEU A 211 -12.62 -0.96 -9.01
C LEU A 211 -12.17 -1.66 -10.30
N VAL A 212 -12.82 -2.77 -10.64
CA VAL A 212 -12.57 -3.47 -11.90
C VAL A 212 -13.41 -2.84 -12.99
N LYS A 213 -12.76 -2.21 -13.97
CA LYS A 213 -13.41 -1.90 -15.24
C LYS A 213 -13.54 -3.19 -16.04
N LYS A 214 -14.76 -3.56 -16.42
CA LYS A 214 -15.03 -4.75 -17.24
C LYS A 214 -14.27 -4.59 -18.57
N SER A 215 -13.25 -5.42 -18.81
CA SER A 215 -12.56 -5.47 -20.11
C SER A 215 -13.47 -6.17 -21.12
N PRO A 216 -13.75 -5.59 -22.29
CA PRO A 216 -14.54 -6.25 -23.33
C PRO A 216 -13.81 -7.46 -23.95
N GLU A 217 -12.49 -7.58 -23.78
CA GLU A 217 -11.69 -8.67 -24.33
C GLU A 217 -10.89 -9.39 -23.23
N LYS A 218 -10.72 -10.70 -23.37
CA LYS A 218 -9.74 -11.46 -22.58
C LYS A 218 -8.37 -10.83 -22.83
N LEU A 219 -7.73 -10.33 -21.78
CA LEU A 219 -6.38 -9.77 -21.86
C LEU A 219 -5.46 -10.82 -22.50
N LYS A 220 -5.00 -10.54 -23.73
CA LYS A 220 -4.02 -11.37 -24.41
C LYS A 220 -2.67 -11.06 -23.79
N LEU A 221 -2.09 -12.03 -23.10
CA LEU A 221 -0.70 -11.95 -22.65
C LEU A 221 0.18 -11.77 -23.89
N SER A 222 1.07 -10.77 -23.88
CA SER A 222 2.09 -10.69 -24.92
C SER A 222 2.94 -11.96 -24.84
N PRO A 223 3.13 -12.70 -25.95
CA PRO A 223 4.17 -13.72 -25.97
C PRO A 223 5.51 -13.02 -25.69
N VAL A 224 6.30 -13.64 -24.80
CA VAL A 224 7.70 -13.27 -24.54
C VAL A 224 8.55 -13.68 -25.72
#